data_AF-A0A7W1QQ59-F1
#
_entry.id   AF-A0A7W1QQ59-F1
#
_cell.length_a   1.000
_cell.length_b   1.000
_cell.length_c   1.000
_cell.angle_alpha   90.00
_cell.angle_beta   90.00
_cell.angle_gamma   90.00
#
_symmetry.space_group_name_H-M   'P 1'
#
loop_
_entity.id
_entity.type
_entity.pdbx_description
1 polymer ?
#
loop_
_entity_poly.entity_id
_entity_poly.type
_entity_poly.pdbx_seq_one_letter_code
_entity_poly.pdbx_strand_id
1 'polypeptide(L)'
;MDRRIRRLGLGLVGLFALLFAQLAYVQVIHADHIKGQPANARRQIIAEYKVERGPILSADGVVLARSVRNPERRAELLFQRVYTDGQLYA
;
A
#
# COMPACT_ATOMS: atom_id res chain seq x y z
N MET A 1 20.02 -14.83 40.84
CA MET A 1 19.80 -15.47 39.53
C MET A 1 20.86 -16.52 39.26
N ASP A 2 20.46 -17.74 38.89
CA ASP A 2 21.39 -18.80 38.47
C ASP A 2 22.16 -18.37 37.21
N ARG A 3 23.48 -18.62 37.19
CA ARG A 3 24.37 -18.27 36.09
C ARG A 3 23.97 -18.95 34.78
N ARG A 4 23.35 -20.14 34.85
CA ARG A 4 22.83 -20.88 33.69
C ARG A 4 21.59 -20.20 33.12
N ILE A 5 20.64 -19.81 33.97
CA ILE A 5 19.42 -19.10 33.57
C ILE A 5 19.79 -17.77 32.90
N ARG A 6 20.77 -17.03 33.44
CA ARG A 6 21.24 -15.77 32.85
C ARG A 6 21.84 -15.96 31.45
N ARG A 7 22.62 -17.04 31.21
CA ARG A 7 23.19 -17.34 29.89
C ARG A 7 22.12 -17.68 28.88
N LEU A 8 21.13 -18.50 29.26
CA LEU A 8 19.99 -18.83 28.42
C LEU A 8 19.20 -17.57 28.05
N GLY A 9 18.88 -16.73 29.04
CA GLY A 9 18.17 -15.47 28.82
C GLY A 9 18.92 -14.53 27.86
N LEU A 10 20.24 -14.37 28.03
CA LEU A 10 21.06 -13.58 27.11
C LEU A 10 21.06 -14.17 25.69
N GLY A 11 21.10 -15.49 25.55
CA GLY A 11 21.00 -16.15 24.25
C GLY A 11 19.67 -15.86 23.56
N LEU A 12 18.55 -15.98 24.28
CA LEU A 12 17.22 -15.69 23.75
C LEU A 12 17.05 -14.21 23.36
N VAL A 13 17.53 -13.29 24.19
CA VAL A 13 17.53 -11.85 23.87
C VAL A 13 18.37 -11.57 22.63
N GLY A 14 19.54 -12.21 22.50
CA GLY A 14 20.38 -12.09 21.30
C GLY A 14 19.67 -12.59 20.03
N LEU A 15 19.02 -13.75 20.09
CA LEU A 15 18.23 -14.28 18.98
C LEU A 15 17.05 -13.36 18.62
N PHE A 16 16.37 -12.79 19.62
CA PHE A 16 15.28 -11.86 19.39
C PHE A 16 15.77 -10.55 18.75
N ALA A 17 16.90 -10.01 19.22
CA ALA A 17 17.53 -8.84 18.63
C ALA A 17 17.93 -9.11 17.17
N LEU A 18 18.43 -10.31 16.85
CA LEU A 18 18.75 -10.72 15.48
C LEU A 18 17.50 -10.71 14.58
N LEU A 19 16.38 -11.26 15.06
CA LEU A 19 15.11 -11.22 14.32
C LEU A 19 14.62 -9.78 14.10
N PHE A 20 14.76 -8.91 15.12
CA PHE A 20 14.42 -7.50 14.99
C PHE A 20 15.29 -6.76 13.98
N ALA A 21 16.60 -7.04 13.97
CA ALA A 21 17.51 -6.47 12.99
C ALA A 21 17.13 -6.92 11.56
N GLN A 22 16.79 -8.20 11.38
CA GLN A 22 16.31 -8.70 10.09
C GLN A 22 14.99 -8.03 9.66
N LEU A 23 14.04 -7.86 10.58
CA LEU A 23 12.80 -7.16 10.30
C LEU A 23 13.04 -5.71 9.88
N ALA A 24 13.88 -4.99 10.62
CA ALA A 24 14.26 -3.61 10.31
C ALA A 24 14.97 -3.52 8.96
N TYR A 25 15.86 -4.45 8.64
CA TYR A 25 16.52 -4.54 7.34
C TYR A 25 15.51 -4.68 6.19
N VAL A 26 14.53 -5.58 6.34
CA VAL A 26 13.46 -5.76 5.35
C VAL A 26 12.63 -4.49 5.19
N GLN A 27 12.29 -3.83 6.28
CA GLN A 27 11.44 -2.64 6.28
C GLN A 27 12.12 -1.35 5.80
N VAL A 28 13.42 -1.19 6.06
CA VAL A 28 14.12 0.07 5.76
C VAL A 28 14.91 -0.03 4.45
N ILE A 29 15.61 -1.13 4.21
CA ILE A 29 16.52 -1.26 3.06
C ILE A 29 15.80 -1.95 1.89
N HIS A 30 15.03 -3.01 2.16
CA HIS A 30 14.38 -3.79 1.10
C HIS A 30 12.97 -3.35 0.75
N ALA A 31 12.39 -2.39 1.47
CA ALA A 31 11.00 -2.00 1.28
C ALA A 31 10.70 -1.53 -0.14
N ASP A 32 11.55 -0.68 -0.72
CA ASP A 32 11.35 -0.16 -2.06
C ASP A 32 11.46 -1.24 -3.13
N HIS A 33 12.41 -2.16 -2.97
CA HIS A 33 12.55 -3.32 -3.84
C HIS A 33 11.29 -4.20 -3.80
N ILE A 34 10.78 -4.51 -2.60
CA ILE A 34 9.56 -5.31 -2.42
C ILE A 34 8.34 -4.59 -3.03
N LYS A 35 8.19 -3.29 -2.77
CA LYS A 35 7.10 -2.46 -3.30
C LYS A 35 7.15 -2.37 -4.83
N GLY A 36 8.33 -2.23 -5.41
CA GLY A 36 8.55 -2.13 -6.85
C GLY A 36 8.48 -3.47 -7.60
N GLN A 37 8.37 -4.61 -6.91
CA GLN A 37 8.29 -5.89 -7.60
C GLN A 37 7.04 -5.96 -8.50
N PRO A 38 7.18 -6.31 -9.78
CA PRO A 38 6.04 -6.42 -10.71
C PRO A 38 4.93 -7.36 -10.22
N ALA A 39 5.30 -8.41 -9.48
CA ALA A 39 4.34 -9.34 -8.87
C ALA A 39 3.38 -8.66 -7.86
N ASN A 40 3.80 -7.56 -7.23
CA ASN A 40 2.99 -6.81 -6.27
C ASN A 40 2.13 -5.71 -6.93
N ALA A 41 2.47 -5.28 -8.14
CA ALA A 41 1.80 -4.18 -8.84
C ALA A 41 0.31 -4.46 -9.06
N ARG A 42 -0.05 -5.67 -9.50
CA ARG A 42 -1.45 -6.05 -9.75
C ARG A 42 -2.33 -5.88 -8.52
N ARG A 43 -1.86 -6.35 -7.36
CA ARG A 43 -2.61 -6.25 -6.09
C ARG A 43 -2.83 -4.78 -5.71
N GLN A 44 -1.81 -3.94 -5.87
CA GLN A 44 -1.89 -2.53 -5.53
C GLN A 44 -2.84 -1.76 -6.47
N ILE A 45 -2.77 -2.01 -7.78
CA ILE A 45 -3.68 -1.41 -8.76
C ILE A 45 -5.12 -1.81 -8.44
N ILE A 46 -5.40 -3.10 -8.23
CA ILE A 46 -6.75 -3.56 -7.87
C ILE A 46 -7.22 -2.90 -6.57
N ALA A 47 -6.36 -2.77 -5.56
CA ALA A 47 -6.72 -2.10 -4.31
C ALA A 47 -7.10 -0.63 -4.52
N GLU A 48 -6.39 0.10 -5.38
CA GLU A 48 -6.70 1.49 -5.70
C GLU A 48 -8.06 1.63 -6.40
N TYR A 49 -8.36 0.76 -7.37
CA TYR A 49 -9.62 0.78 -8.11
C TYR A 49 -10.82 0.23 -7.30
N LYS A 50 -10.59 -0.33 -6.11
CA LYS A 50 -11.66 -0.68 -5.17
C LYS A 50 -12.16 0.53 -4.37
N VAL A 51 -11.44 1.64 -4.37
CA VAL A 51 -11.79 2.85 -3.63
C VAL A 51 -12.63 3.78 -4.49
N GLU A 52 -13.81 4.15 -3.99
CA GLU A 52 -14.62 5.23 -4.57
C GLU A 52 -14.02 6.59 -4.18
N ARG A 53 -12.98 7.02 -4.91
CA ARG A 53 -12.32 8.31 -4.67
C ARG A 53 -13.32 9.47 -4.80
N GLY A 54 -13.29 10.40 -3.84
CA GLY A 54 -14.16 11.59 -3.85
C GLY A 54 -13.98 12.46 -5.12
N PRO A 55 -14.98 13.31 -5.45
CA PRO A 55 -14.90 14.16 -6.63
C PRO A 55 -13.80 15.21 -6.49
N ILE A 56 -13.20 15.61 -7.61
CA ILE A 56 -12.39 16.83 -7.69
C ILE A 56 -13.32 17.94 -8.15
N LEU A 57 -13.33 19.05 -7.42
CA LEU A 57 -14.17 20.21 -7.69
C LEU A 57 -13.29 21.39 -8.10
N SER A 58 -13.77 22.22 -9.04
CA SER A 58 -13.19 23.54 -9.30
C SER A 58 -13.51 24.50 -8.15
N ALA A 59 -12.88 25.68 -8.16
CA ALA A 59 -13.18 26.73 -7.19
C ALA A 59 -14.66 27.15 -7.21
N ASP A 60 -15.31 27.06 -8.38
CA ASP A 60 -16.72 27.38 -8.59
C ASP A 60 -17.67 26.19 -8.34
N GLY A 61 -17.15 25.06 -7.84
CA GLY A 61 -17.93 23.88 -7.47
C GLY A 61 -18.26 22.92 -8.63
N VAL A 62 -17.69 23.12 -9.82
CA VAL A 62 -17.90 22.22 -10.96
C VAL A 62 -17.13 20.92 -10.76
N VAL A 63 -17.76 19.77 -11.01
CA VAL A 63 -17.13 18.45 -10.90
C VAL A 63 -16.16 18.23 -12.07
N LEU A 64 -14.86 18.28 -11.79
CA LEU A 64 -13.81 18.06 -12.78
C LEU A 64 -13.54 16.58 -13.01
N ALA A 65 -13.62 15.79 -11.93
CA ALA A 65 -13.42 14.36 -12.00
C ALA A 65 -14.25 13.62 -10.96
N ARG A 66 -14.73 12.43 -11.34
CA ARG A 66 -15.51 11.55 -10.46
C ARG A 66 -15.13 10.09 -10.64
N SER A 67 -15.38 9.31 -9.60
CA SER A 67 -15.27 7.85 -9.65
C SER A 67 -16.58 7.28 -10.20
N VAL A 68 -16.50 6.47 -11.25
CA VAL A 68 -17.65 5.80 -11.87
C VAL A 68 -17.48 4.31 -11.67
N ARG A 69 -18.54 3.65 -11.16
CA ARG A 69 -18.55 2.20 -10.99
C ARG A 69 -18.47 1.50 -12.34
N ASN A 70 -17.63 0.47 -12.44
CA ASN A 70 -17.56 -0.39 -13.60
C ASN A 70 -18.89 -1.16 -13.77
N PRO A 71 -19.51 -1.12 -14.96
CA PRO A 71 -20.80 -1.77 -15.20
C PRO A 71 -20.73 -3.30 -15.13
N GLU A 72 -19.56 -3.91 -15.28
CA GLU A 72 -19.41 -5.36 -15.18
C GLU A 72 -19.54 -5.85 -13.72
N ARG A 73 -20.50 -6.73 -13.47
CA ARG A 73 -20.76 -7.30 -12.12
C ARG A 73 -19.57 -8.01 -11.47
N ARG A 74 -18.60 -8.48 -12.27
CA ARG A 74 -17.41 -9.20 -11.81
C ARG A 74 -16.10 -8.45 -12.10
N ALA A 75 -16.17 -7.13 -12.34
CA ALA A 75 -14.97 -6.33 -12.52
C ALA A 75 -14.05 -6.38 -11.29
N GLU A 76 -12.76 -6.64 -11.51
CA GLU A 76 -11.75 -6.49 -10.45
C GLU A 76 -11.45 -5.01 -10.16
N LEU A 77 -11.54 -4.17 -11.21
CA LEU A 77 -11.38 -2.73 -11.14
C LEU A 77 -12.76 -2.09 -10.97
N LEU A 78 -13.20 -1.88 -9.73
CA LEU A 78 -14.57 -1.51 -9.40
C LEU A 78 -14.93 -0.07 -9.76
N PHE A 79 -14.00 0.86 -9.62
CA PHE A 79 -14.24 2.29 -9.85
C PHE A 79 -13.15 2.88 -10.76
N GLN A 80 -13.58 3.49 -11.85
CA GLN A 80 -12.70 4.19 -12.78
C GLN A 80 -12.82 5.71 -12.60
N ARG A 81 -11.70 6.41 -12.75
CA ARG A 81 -11.70 7.88 -12.70
C ARG A 81 -12.08 8.42 -14.07
N VAL A 82 -13.07 9.29 -14.12
CA VAL A 82 -13.51 9.97 -15.35
C VAL A 82 -13.37 11.48 -15.15
N TYR A 83 -12.71 12.14 -16.11
CA TYR A 83 -12.55 13.60 -16.18
C TYR A 83 -13.52 14.16 -17.20
N THR A 84 -14.36 15.12 -16.81
CA THR A 84 -15.45 15.61 -17.67
C THR A 84 -14.93 16.46 -18.83
N ASP A 85 -14.04 17.43 -18.57
CA ASP A 85 -13.35 18.20 -19.62
C ASP A 85 -11.85 17.89 -19.62
N GLY A 86 -11.49 16.61 -19.78
CA GLY A 86 -10.11 16.15 -19.65
C GLY A 86 -9.08 16.95 -20.45
N GLN A 87 -9.43 17.47 -21.63
CA GLN A 87 -8.52 18.30 -22.45
C GLN A 87 -8.28 19.72 -21.89
N LEU A 88 -9.24 20.28 -21.14
CA LEU A 88 -9.12 21.60 -20.54
C LEU A 88 -8.26 21.55 -19.26
N TYR A 89 -8.15 20.39 -18.62
CA TYR A 89 -7.49 20.17 -17.33
C TYR A 89 -6.33 19.16 -17.38
N ALA A 90 -5.86 18.76 -18.57
CA ALA A 90 -4.76 17.82 -18.77
C ALA A 90 -3.38 18.46 -18.59
#